data_AF-A0A6S7J4A2-F1
#
_entry.id   AF-A0A6S7J4A2-F1
#
_cell.length_a   1.000
_cell.length_b   1.000
_cell.length_c   1.000
_cell.angle_alpha   90.00
_cell.angle_beta   90.00
_cell.angle_gamma   90.00
#
_symmetry.space_group_name_H-M   'P 1'
#
loop_
_entity.id
_entity.type
_entity.pdbx_description
1 polymer ?
#
loop_
_entity_poly.entity_id
_entity_poly.type
_entity_poly.pdbx_seq_one_letter_code
_entity_poly.pdbx_strand_id
1 'polypeptide(L)'
;LSKVVQLFSDDKDLLKYSLEDLYKLWQCIAEISSNRQVYIIDLAKTFETIEQDRYTMVCETFKNFISTFVNIAYLMSSDVHRMMEKEADEINSTMICNRKAYADLVTTLHKGAVELERKYYHIWETRVKSWKQLKSKEAVQGFVDFMNSTEIRQPPGVLRCLDEMREKQNALSTKRLGLLNSLRDMKPPGSTKAAVYQWNNALGHVTDQLEKTNKKYREYVQDAYDKVIEHCYERVEKTKSQLESENIIDGEELNAILNESFLPVIGEKQTRYECEMDIFERTIENITIFQDGLVRSLFKFVQGAAHIWDTHEIGVARQERALQEDLEGGRHRHDGANQVKEANLDIVMDKMRQESSQQTLEQSLAQACSLLEEIQEG
;
A
#
# COMPACT_ATOMS: atom_id res chain seq x y z
N LEU A 1 0.40 -52.50 0.08
CA LEU A 1 -0.06 -51.68 1.23
C LEU A 1 1.07 -50.89 1.89
N SER A 2 2.16 -51.49 2.41
CA SER A 2 3.23 -50.68 3.06
C SER A 2 3.90 -49.67 2.13
N LYS A 3 4.14 -50.02 0.85
CA LYS A 3 4.66 -49.08 -0.17
C LYS A 3 3.71 -47.91 -0.48
N VAL A 4 2.40 -48.15 -0.44
CA VAL A 4 1.36 -47.13 -0.71
C VAL A 4 1.27 -46.12 0.44
N VAL A 5 1.44 -46.59 1.67
CA VAL A 5 1.48 -45.73 2.86
C VAL A 5 2.82 -44.99 3.00
N GLN A 6 3.93 -45.57 2.52
CA GLN A 6 5.24 -44.92 2.52
C GLN A 6 5.31 -43.69 1.60
N LEU A 7 4.55 -43.67 0.50
CA LEU A 7 4.53 -42.56 -0.47
C LEU A 7 4.06 -41.20 0.11
N PHE A 8 3.39 -41.20 1.26
CA PHE A 8 2.83 -39.98 1.89
C PHE A 8 3.36 -39.75 3.30
N SER A 9 4.57 -40.25 3.59
CA SER A 9 5.16 -40.10 4.91
C SER A 9 5.77 -38.71 5.13
N ASP A 10 6.22 -38.05 4.05
CA ASP A 10 6.84 -36.73 4.07
C ASP A 10 5.81 -35.62 3.77
N ASP A 11 5.82 -34.59 4.59
CA ASP A 11 4.92 -33.43 4.50
C ASP A 11 5.19 -32.61 3.22
N LYS A 12 6.43 -32.62 2.70
CA LYS A 12 6.80 -31.92 1.47
C LYS A 12 6.15 -32.51 0.22
N ASP A 13 5.97 -33.83 0.19
CA ASP A 13 5.32 -34.51 -0.92
C ASP A 13 3.81 -34.36 -0.83
N LEU A 14 3.25 -34.26 0.38
CA LEU A 14 1.82 -34.04 0.63
C LEU A 14 1.29 -32.81 -0.11
N LEU A 15 2.04 -31.70 -0.12
CA LEU A 15 1.65 -30.44 -0.76
C LEU A 15 1.47 -30.52 -2.30
N LYS A 16 2.02 -31.56 -2.94
CA LYS A 16 1.93 -31.76 -4.40
C LYS A 16 0.63 -32.42 -4.85
N TYR A 17 -0.11 -33.02 -3.93
CA TYR A 17 -1.32 -33.77 -4.21
C TYR A 17 -2.57 -32.90 -4.06
N SER A 18 -3.57 -33.18 -4.88
CA SER A 18 -4.93 -32.63 -4.73
C SER A 18 -5.75 -33.47 -3.73
N LEU A 19 -6.85 -32.90 -3.25
CA LEU A 19 -7.80 -33.64 -2.42
C LEU A 19 -8.35 -34.88 -3.16
N GLU A 20 -8.55 -34.78 -4.48
CA GLU A 20 -9.02 -35.89 -5.31
C GLU A 20 -7.99 -37.04 -5.34
N ASP A 21 -6.70 -36.74 -5.37
CA ASP A 21 -5.64 -37.76 -5.31
C ASP A 21 -5.64 -38.49 -3.97
N LEU A 22 -5.89 -37.77 -2.87
CA LEU A 22 -6.03 -38.36 -1.54
C LEU A 22 -7.27 -39.25 -1.43
N TYR A 23 -8.37 -38.91 -2.10
CA TYR A 23 -9.56 -39.78 -2.17
C TYR A 23 -9.33 -41.00 -3.06
N LYS A 24 -8.67 -40.85 -4.21
CA LYS A 24 -8.27 -41.98 -5.07
C LYS A 24 -7.37 -42.97 -4.33
N LEU A 25 -6.47 -42.46 -3.48
CA LEU A 25 -5.65 -43.30 -2.60
C LEU A 25 -6.50 -44.14 -1.65
N TRP A 26 -7.50 -43.53 -1.01
CA TRP A 26 -8.42 -44.25 -0.14
C TRP A 26 -9.22 -45.30 -0.92
N GLN A 27 -9.71 -44.97 -2.12
CA GLN A 27 -10.40 -45.93 -2.99
C GLN A 27 -9.51 -47.15 -3.30
N CYS A 28 -8.24 -46.94 -3.65
CA CYS A 28 -7.28 -48.03 -3.88
C CYS A 28 -7.07 -48.90 -2.63
N ILE A 29 -6.99 -48.28 -1.44
CA ILE A 29 -6.87 -49.03 -0.17
C ILE A 29 -8.14 -49.83 0.12
N ALA A 30 -9.32 -49.24 -0.10
CA ALA A 30 -10.62 -49.88 0.08
C ALA A 30 -10.81 -51.06 -0.88
N GLU A 31 -10.39 -50.93 -2.14
CA GLU A 31 -10.41 -52.02 -3.12
C GLU A 31 -9.52 -53.19 -2.68
N ILE A 32 -8.30 -52.91 -2.18
CA ILE A 32 -7.41 -53.96 -1.66
C ILE A 32 -8.04 -54.66 -0.44
N SER A 33 -8.68 -53.90 0.46
CA SER A 33 -9.40 -54.45 1.61
C SER A 33 -10.59 -55.33 1.17
N SER A 34 -11.36 -54.89 0.18
CA SER A 34 -12.48 -55.65 -0.38
C SER A 34 -12.00 -56.96 -1.03
N ASN A 35 -10.96 -56.90 -1.87
CA ASN A 35 -10.34 -58.09 -2.47
C ASN A 35 -9.85 -59.08 -1.41
N ARG A 36 -9.30 -58.58 -0.31
CA ARG A 36 -8.87 -59.43 0.81
C ARG A 36 -10.04 -60.16 1.47
N GLN A 37 -11.18 -59.48 1.67
CA GLN A 37 -12.38 -60.11 2.21
C GLN A 37 -12.87 -61.23 1.28
N VAL A 38 -12.87 -61.00 -0.03
CA VAL A 38 -13.21 -62.04 -1.04
C VAL A 38 -12.28 -63.24 -0.92
N TYR A 39 -10.96 -63.03 -0.85
CA TYR A 39 -10.01 -64.14 -0.67
C TYR A 39 -10.21 -64.93 0.62
N ILE A 40 -10.61 -64.27 1.73
CA ILE A 40 -10.91 -64.98 2.98
C ILE A 40 -12.18 -65.82 2.85
N ILE A 41 -13.21 -65.31 2.16
CA ILE A 41 -14.45 -66.06 1.87
C ILE A 41 -14.16 -67.28 0.98
N ASP A 42 -13.37 -67.11 -0.07
CA ASP A 42 -13.02 -68.21 -0.97
C ASP A 42 -12.13 -69.26 -0.29
N LEU A 43 -11.23 -68.83 0.59
CA LEU A 43 -10.46 -69.74 1.45
C LEU A 43 -11.37 -70.55 2.38
N ALA A 44 -12.37 -69.92 2.99
CA ALA A 44 -13.33 -70.60 3.85
C ALA A 44 -14.12 -71.68 3.09
N LYS A 45 -14.62 -71.38 1.88
CA LYS A 45 -15.28 -72.36 1.00
C LYS A 45 -14.34 -73.51 0.60
N THR A 46 -13.07 -73.21 0.35
CA THR A 46 -12.07 -74.21 0.01
C THR A 46 -11.84 -75.18 1.18
N PHE A 47 -11.74 -74.68 2.42
CA PHE A 47 -11.63 -75.54 3.60
C PHE A 47 -12.88 -76.41 3.81
N GLU A 48 -14.07 -75.87 3.57
CA GLU A 48 -15.32 -76.63 3.68
C GLU A 48 -15.38 -77.76 2.64
N THR A 49 -14.95 -77.48 1.41
CA THR A 49 -14.88 -78.47 0.33
C THR A 49 -13.86 -79.57 0.66
N ILE A 50 -12.66 -79.21 1.14
CA ILE A 50 -11.63 -80.17 1.54
C ILE A 50 -12.13 -81.10 2.66
N GLU A 51 -12.81 -80.56 3.68
CA GLU A 51 -13.34 -81.41 4.75
C GLU A 51 -14.52 -82.26 4.30
N GLN A 52 -15.32 -81.78 3.34
CA GLN A 52 -16.40 -82.56 2.75
C GLN A 52 -15.83 -83.71 1.90
N ASP A 53 -14.82 -83.47 1.09
CA ASP A 53 -14.14 -84.49 0.29
C ASP A 53 -13.49 -85.53 1.21
N ARG A 54 -12.80 -85.08 2.27
CA ARG A 54 -12.22 -85.97 3.28
C ARG A 54 -13.30 -86.83 3.96
N TYR A 55 -14.45 -86.26 4.28
CA TYR A 55 -15.58 -87.00 4.86
C TYR A 55 -16.04 -88.11 3.93
N THR A 56 -16.25 -87.79 2.65
CA THR A 56 -16.67 -88.79 1.66
C THR A 56 -15.65 -89.92 1.50
N MET A 57 -14.37 -89.59 1.39
CA MET A 57 -13.28 -90.57 1.25
C MET A 57 -13.18 -91.48 2.49
N VAL A 58 -13.28 -90.91 3.70
CA VAL A 58 -13.30 -91.69 4.95
C VAL A 58 -14.51 -92.63 4.96
N CYS A 59 -15.70 -92.15 4.63
CA CYS A 59 -16.91 -92.98 4.60
C CYS A 59 -16.81 -94.15 3.61
N GLU A 60 -16.29 -93.92 2.40
CA GLU A 60 -16.08 -94.98 1.41
C GLU A 60 -15.06 -96.02 1.88
N THR A 61 -13.95 -95.54 2.45
CA THR A 61 -12.89 -96.40 2.99
C THR A 61 -13.41 -97.25 4.16
N PHE A 62 -14.20 -96.67 5.06
CA PHE A 62 -14.86 -97.39 6.17
C PHE A 62 -15.81 -98.46 5.68
N LYS A 63 -16.63 -98.18 4.66
CA LYS A 63 -17.52 -99.19 4.03
C LYS A 63 -16.72 -100.36 3.48
N ASN A 64 -15.61 -100.09 2.80
CA ASN A 64 -14.72 -101.13 2.26
C ASN A 64 -14.10 -101.97 3.38
N PHE A 65 -13.58 -101.35 4.45
CA PHE A 65 -13.02 -102.06 5.59
C PHE A 65 -14.05 -102.89 6.34
N ILE A 66 -15.25 -102.36 6.61
CA ILE A 66 -16.35 -103.11 7.22
C ILE A 66 -16.65 -104.36 6.38
N SER A 67 -16.82 -104.22 5.06
CA SER A 67 -17.11 -105.36 4.18
C SER A 67 -15.98 -106.41 4.19
N THR A 68 -14.73 -105.96 4.24
CA THR A 68 -13.54 -106.84 4.24
C THR A 68 -13.39 -107.56 5.57
N PHE A 69 -13.55 -106.87 6.69
CA PHE A 69 -13.45 -107.47 8.03
C PHE A 69 -14.60 -108.42 8.31
N VAL A 70 -15.83 -108.12 7.86
CA VAL A 70 -16.95 -109.08 7.96
C VAL A 70 -16.67 -110.36 7.17
N ASN A 71 -15.94 -110.28 6.06
CA ASN A 71 -15.61 -111.43 5.21
C ASN A 71 -14.41 -112.26 5.68
N ILE A 72 -13.44 -111.65 6.37
CA ILE A 72 -12.13 -112.27 6.67
C ILE A 72 -11.91 -112.50 8.17
N ALA A 73 -12.50 -111.67 9.04
CA ALA A 73 -12.27 -111.76 10.48
C ALA A 73 -13.03 -112.94 11.10
N TYR A 74 -12.40 -113.66 12.03
CA TYR A 74 -13.05 -114.66 12.89
C TYR A 74 -13.97 -114.05 13.97
N LEU A 75 -14.36 -112.77 13.80
CA LEU A 75 -15.19 -112.01 14.73
C LEU A 75 -16.65 -112.04 14.29
N MET A 76 -17.56 -111.99 15.25
CA MET A 76 -18.99 -111.81 14.95
C MET A 76 -19.20 -110.42 14.35
N SER A 77 -20.15 -110.30 13.42
CA SER A 77 -20.47 -109.04 12.73
C SER A 77 -20.69 -107.86 13.70
N SER A 78 -21.34 -108.12 14.84
CA SER A 78 -21.53 -107.12 15.92
C SER A 78 -20.22 -106.55 16.48
N ASP A 79 -19.19 -107.39 16.61
CA ASP A 79 -17.90 -106.99 17.20
C ASP A 79 -17.06 -106.20 16.19
N VAL A 80 -17.14 -106.56 14.90
CA VAL A 80 -16.54 -105.79 13.80
C VAL A 80 -17.19 -104.40 13.72
N HIS A 81 -18.52 -104.31 13.80
CA HIS A 81 -19.22 -103.04 13.79
C HIS A 81 -18.86 -102.16 15.00
N ARG A 82 -18.78 -102.71 16.21
CA ARG A 82 -18.39 -101.97 17.43
C ARG A 82 -16.94 -101.47 17.37
N MET A 83 -16.03 -102.24 16.79
CA MET A 83 -14.65 -101.80 16.56
C MET A 83 -14.60 -100.63 15.57
N MET A 84 -15.32 -100.74 14.45
CA MET A 84 -15.38 -99.70 13.43
C MET A 84 -16.09 -98.44 13.93
N GLU A 85 -17.10 -98.56 14.79
CA GLU A 85 -17.77 -97.43 15.44
C GLU A 85 -16.78 -96.62 16.30
N LYS A 86 -15.93 -97.29 17.08
CA LYS A 86 -14.91 -96.62 17.88
C LYS A 86 -13.90 -95.85 17.03
N GLU A 87 -13.42 -96.45 15.94
CA GLU A 87 -12.51 -95.77 14.99
C GLU A 87 -13.20 -94.61 14.26
N ALA A 88 -14.49 -94.75 13.93
CA ALA A 88 -15.28 -93.70 13.32
C ALA A 88 -15.46 -92.49 14.27
N ASP A 89 -15.68 -92.74 15.56
CA ASP A 89 -15.77 -91.68 16.58
C ASP A 89 -14.44 -90.92 16.75
N GLU A 90 -13.31 -91.64 16.76
CA GLU A 90 -11.99 -91.01 16.82
C GLU A 90 -11.75 -90.11 15.60
N ILE A 91 -12.08 -90.58 14.39
CA ILE A 91 -11.94 -89.78 13.18
C ILE A 91 -12.92 -88.60 13.17
N ASN A 92 -14.19 -88.82 13.51
CA ASN A 92 -15.20 -87.75 13.61
C ASN A 92 -14.73 -86.64 14.57
N SER A 93 -14.15 -87.02 15.70
CA SER A 93 -13.55 -86.07 16.65
C SER A 93 -12.44 -85.23 16.01
N THR A 94 -11.54 -85.86 15.23
CA THR A 94 -10.52 -85.11 14.48
C THR A 94 -11.11 -84.20 13.40
N MET A 95 -12.18 -84.62 12.72
CA MET A 95 -12.87 -83.79 11.72
C MET A 95 -13.54 -82.56 12.35
N ILE A 96 -14.17 -82.73 13.51
CA ILE A 96 -14.75 -81.62 14.28
C ILE A 96 -13.65 -80.64 14.72
N CYS A 97 -12.54 -81.16 15.25
CA CYS A 97 -11.39 -80.34 15.64
C CYS A 97 -10.82 -79.54 14.46
N ASN A 98 -10.70 -80.15 13.28
CA ASN A 98 -10.25 -79.45 12.07
C ASN A 98 -11.22 -78.36 11.64
N ARG A 99 -12.52 -78.66 11.56
CA ARG A 99 -13.55 -77.66 11.22
C ARG A 99 -13.52 -76.48 12.18
N LYS A 100 -13.34 -76.74 13.47
CA LYS A 100 -13.16 -75.70 14.49
C LYS A 100 -11.90 -74.86 14.23
N ALA A 101 -10.76 -75.50 13.98
CA ALA A 101 -9.50 -74.79 13.68
C ALA A 101 -9.61 -73.92 12.40
N TYR A 102 -10.29 -74.40 11.36
CA TYR A 102 -10.56 -73.60 10.16
C TYR A 102 -11.48 -72.41 10.45
N ALA A 103 -12.55 -72.61 11.22
CA ALA A 103 -13.44 -71.53 11.63
C ALA A 103 -12.71 -70.46 12.48
N ASP A 104 -11.85 -70.89 13.41
CA ASP A 104 -11.04 -69.99 14.25
C ASP A 104 -10.02 -69.21 13.39
N LEU A 105 -9.40 -69.87 12.41
CA LEU A 105 -8.49 -69.22 11.46
C LEU A 105 -9.21 -68.16 10.61
N VAL A 106 -10.35 -68.51 10.01
CA VAL A 106 -11.16 -67.59 9.19
C VAL A 106 -11.64 -66.39 10.02
N THR A 107 -12.04 -66.62 11.27
CA THR A 107 -12.44 -65.56 12.21
C THR A 107 -11.27 -64.64 12.52
N THR A 108 -10.08 -65.20 12.78
CA THR A 108 -8.86 -64.43 13.06
C THR A 108 -8.44 -63.61 11.83
N LEU A 109 -8.54 -64.17 10.63
CA LEU A 109 -8.27 -63.47 9.38
C LEU A 109 -9.25 -62.31 9.14
N HIS A 110 -10.55 -62.52 9.35
CA HIS A 110 -11.55 -61.45 9.27
C HIS A 110 -11.26 -60.33 10.26
N LYS A 111 -10.98 -60.67 11.52
CA LYS A 111 -10.64 -59.69 12.56
C LYS A 111 -9.40 -58.88 12.16
N GLY A 112 -8.33 -59.55 11.74
CA GLY A 112 -7.10 -58.90 11.29
C GLY A 112 -7.30 -58.03 10.04
N ALA A 113 -8.18 -58.41 9.12
CA ALA A 113 -8.52 -57.61 7.95
C ALA A 113 -9.21 -56.29 8.34
N VAL A 114 -10.21 -56.36 9.22
CA VAL A 114 -10.93 -55.18 9.74
C VAL A 114 -10.01 -54.26 10.55
N GLU A 115 -9.15 -54.82 11.41
CA GLU A 115 -8.19 -54.05 12.19
C GLU A 115 -7.18 -53.30 11.30
N LEU A 116 -6.71 -53.93 10.23
CA LEU A 116 -5.81 -53.31 9.26
C LEU A 116 -6.51 -52.20 8.47
N GLU A 117 -7.73 -52.42 7.99
CA GLU A 117 -8.51 -51.41 7.29
C GLU A 117 -8.75 -50.19 8.18
N ARG A 118 -9.15 -50.40 9.44
CA ARG A 118 -9.30 -49.32 10.43
C ARG A 118 -8.00 -48.54 10.63
N LYS A 119 -6.87 -49.25 10.73
CA LYS A 119 -5.55 -48.60 10.87
C LYS A 119 -5.22 -47.74 9.65
N TYR A 120 -5.47 -48.22 8.44
CA TYR A 120 -5.21 -47.46 7.22
C TYR A 120 -6.15 -46.26 7.07
N TYR A 121 -7.44 -46.43 7.40
CA TYR A 121 -8.39 -45.33 7.42
C TYR A 121 -7.93 -44.21 8.37
N HIS A 122 -7.49 -44.56 9.58
CA HIS A 122 -7.02 -43.57 10.54
C HIS A 122 -5.74 -42.84 10.06
N ILE A 123 -4.81 -43.56 9.43
CA ILE A 123 -3.61 -42.94 8.82
C ILE A 123 -4.03 -41.99 7.70
N TRP A 124 -4.91 -42.41 6.81
CA TRP A 124 -5.43 -41.59 5.73
C TRP A 124 -6.12 -40.33 6.28
N GLU A 125 -7.05 -40.49 7.23
CA GLU A 125 -7.77 -39.39 7.86
C GLU A 125 -6.81 -38.36 8.49
N THR A 126 -5.80 -38.84 9.20
CA THR A 126 -4.77 -37.99 9.81
C THR A 126 -3.99 -37.24 8.74
N ARG A 127 -3.61 -37.91 7.63
CA ARG A 127 -2.89 -37.29 6.53
C ARG A 127 -3.72 -36.28 5.76
N VAL A 128 -5.02 -36.51 5.58
CA VAL A 128 -5.93 -35.51 5.02
C VAL A 128 -5.98 -34.27 5.92
N LYS A 129 -6.08 -34.45 7.25
CA LYS A 129 -6.04 -33.32 8.19
C LYS A 129 -4.71 -32.55 8.13
N SER A 130 -3.57 -33.26 8.09
CA SER A 130 -2.25 -32.63 7.94
C SER A 130 -2.12 -31.88 6.61
N TRP A 131 -2.63 -32.44 5.52
CA TRP A 131 -2.64 -31.80 4.20
C TRP A 131 -3.43 -30.48 4.22
N LYS A 132 -4.64 -30.49 4.80
CA LYS A 132 -5.46 -29.28 4.97
C LYS A 132 -4.72 -28.18 5.74
N GLN A 133 -4.08 -28.55 6.86
CA GLN A 133 -3.29 -27.62 7.67
C GLN A 133 -2.07 -27.07 6.93
N LEU A 134 -1.36 -27.90 6.17
CA LEU A 134 -0.19 -27.47 5.40
C LEU A 134 -0.58 -26.52 4.27
N LYS A 135 -1.66 -26.82 3.54
CA LYS A 135 -2.20 -25.93 2.49
C LYS A 135 -2.68 -24.60 3.03
N SER A 136 -3.36 -24.62 4.19
CA SER A 136 -3.73 -23.39 4.90
C SER A 136 -2.51 -22.54 5.25
N LYS A 137 -1.47 -23.14 5.84
CA LYS A 137 -0.21 -22.44 6.16
C LYS A 137 0.51 -21.91 4.91
N GLU A 138 0.52 -22.67 3.82
CA GLU A 138 1.08 -22.25 2.54
C GLU A 138 0.33 -21.02 1.98
N ALA A 139 -1.00 -21.03 2.04
CA ALA A 139 -1.81 -19.89 1.64
C ALA A 139 -1.53 -18.65 2.51
N VAL A 140 -1.39 -18.85 3.82
CA VAL A 140 -1.05 -17.75 4.75
C VAL A 140 0.33 -17.18 4.46
N GLN A 141 1.34 -18.04 4.29
CA GLN A 141 2.69 -17.60 3.97
C GLN A 141 2.72 -16.88 2.61
N GLY A 142 2.04 -17.40 1.59
CA GLY A 142 1.94 -16.75 0.28
C GLY A 142 1.28 -15.37 0.34
N PHE A 143 0.33 -15.16 1.25
CA PHE A 143 -0.24 -13.84 1.50
C PHE A 143 0.74 -12.92 2.22
N VAL A 144 1.44 -13.40 3.24
CA VAL A 144 2.48 -12.63 3.95
C VAL A 144 3.60 -12.21 3.01
N ASP A 145 4.05 -13.10 2.12
CA ASP A 145 5.08 -12.82 1.11
C ASP A 145 4.59 -11.75 0.12
N PHE A 146 3.32 -11.82 -0.30
CA PHE A 146 2.68 -10.79 -1.10
C PHE A 146 2.63 -9.43 -0.38
N MET A 147 2.26 -9.40 0.90
CA MET A 147 2.24 -8.15 1.70
C MET A 147 3.64 -7.56 1.89
N ASN A 148 4.68 -8.40 1.86
CA ASN A 148 6.08 -7.99 1.93
C ASN A 148 6.69 -7.65 0.55
N SER A 149 5.95 -7.83 -0.53
CA SER A 149 6.40 -7.49 -1.87
C SER A 149 6.70 -5.99 -1.99
N THR A 150 7.57 -5.65 -2.95
CA THR A 150 7.93 -4.26 -3.22
C THR A 150 6.74 -3.42 -3.65
N GLU A 151 5.77 -4.02 -4.34
CA GLU A 151 4.56 -3.34 -4.85
C GLU A 151 3.66 -2.84 -3.71
N ILE A 152 3.58 -3.58 -2.60
CA ILE A 152 2.78 -3.19 -1.43
C ILE A 152 3.61 -2.35 -0.46
N ARG A 153 4.88 -2.71 -0.25
CA ARG A 153 5.75 -2.00 0.70
C ARG A 153 6.16 -0.61 0.22
N GLN A 154 6.37 -0.46 -1.08
CA GLN A 154 6.75 0.79 -1.73
C GLN A 154 5.91 0.96 -3.00
N PRO A 155 4.64 1.38 -2.87
CA PRO A 155 3.75 1.47 -4.00
C PRO A 155 4.31 2.41 -5.08
N PRO A 156 4.53 1.91 -6.31
CA PRO A 156 5.12 2.73 -7.38
C PRO A 156 4.21 3.90 -7.77
N GLY A 157 2.89 3.75 -7.60
CA GLY A 157 1.92 4.83 -7.78
C GLY A 157 2.18 6.02 -6.84
N VAL A 158 2.40 5.72 -5.56
CA VAL A 158 2.70 6.73 -4.53
C VAL A 158 4.03 7.41 -4.80
N LEU A 159 5.09 6.64 -5.09
CA LEU A 159 6.42 7.20 -5.41
C LEU A 159 6.36 8.17 -6.59
N ARG A 160 5.70 7.77 -7.67
CA ARG A 160 5.50 8.63 -8.85
C ARG A 160 4.74 9.91 -8.51
N CYS A 161 3.66 9.82 -7.73
CA CYS A 161 2.91 10.99 -7.29
C CYS A 161 3.78 11.96 -6.46
N LEU A 162 4.62 11.44 -5.56
CA LEU A 162 5.52 12.24 -4.74
C LEU A 162 6.65 12.90 -5.56
N ASP A 163 7.19 12.19 -6.56
CA ASP A 163 8.22 12.74 -7.45
C ASP A 163 7.65 13.86 -8.33
N GLU A 164 6.48 13.64 -8.95
CA GLU A 164 5.79 14.68 -9.72
C GLU A 164 5.42 15.89 -8.85
N MET A 165 4.94 15.65 -7.62
CA MET A 165 4.66 16.72 -6.65
C MET A 165 5.92 17.52 -6.36
N ARG A 166 7.05 16.86 -6.10
CA ARG A 166 8.33 17.51 -5.80
C ARG A 166 8.79 18.38 -6.96
N GLU A 167 8.68 17.91 -8.20
CA GLU A 167 9.03 18.72 -9.38
C GLU A 167 8.16 19.97 -9.48
N LYS A 168 6.84 19.85 -9.29
CA LYS A 168 5.92 21.00 -9.33
C LYS A 168 6.19 21.98 -8.19
N GLN A 169 6.40 21.47 -6.98
CA GLN A 169 6.77 22.28 -5.82
C GLN A 169 8.09 23.04 -6.05
N ASN A 170 9.11 22.37 -6.60
CA ASN A 170 10.40 23.01 -6.90
C ASN A 170 10.25 24.13 -7.94
N ALA A 171 9.46 23.92 -8.99
CA ALA A 171 9.19 24.94 -9.99
C ALA A 171 8.47 26.16 -9.38
N LEU A 172 7.46 25.96 -8.54
CA LEU A 172 6.75 27.03 -7.85
C LEU A 172 7.62 27.73 -6.80
N SER A 173 8.42 26.98 -6.04
CA SER A 173 9.37 27.51 -5.07
C SER A 173 10.44 28.37 -5.74
N THR A 174 10.93 27.96 -6.91
CA THR A 174 11.88 28.76 -7.72
C THR A 174 11.26 30.09 -8.16
N LYS A 175 10.00 30.06 -8.65
CA LYS A 175 9.26 31.29 -9.00
C LYS A 175 9.08 32.20 -7.78
N ARG A 176 8.71 31.62 -6.63
CA ARG A 176 8.55 32.33 -5.37
C ARG A 176 9.84 32.98 -4.91
N LEU A 177 10.96 32.26 -4.98
CA LEU A 177 12.29 32.79 -4.67
C LEU A 177 12.68 33.92 -5.62
N GLY A 178 12.35 33.80 -6.91
CA GLY A 178 12.51 34.88 -7.89
C GLY A 178 11.77 36.16 -7.49
N LEU A 179 10.52 36.04 -7.05
CA LEU A 179 9.74 37.18 -6.53
C LEU A 179 10.34 37.76 -5.24
N LEU A 180 10.82 36.91 -4.32
CA LEU A 180 11.49 37.39 -3.11
C LEU A 180 12.80 38.13 -3.45
N ASN A 181 13.53 37.68 -4.47
CA ASN A 181 14.75 38.32 -4.92
C ASN A 181 14.47 39.65 -5.64
N SER A 182 13.40 39.76 -6.44
CA SER A 182 13.06 41.01 -7.13
C SER A 182 12.74 42.17 -6.17
N LEU A 183 12.41 41.85 -4.91
CA LEU A 183 12.27 42.82 -3.84
C LEU A 183 13.56 43.60 -3.57
N ARG A 184 14.73 43.00 -3.80
CA ARG A 184 16.03 43.66 -3.61
C ARG A 184 16.30 44.73 -4.67
N ASP A 185 15.64 44.61 -5.82
CA ASP A 185 15.78 45.52 -6.95
C ASP A 185 14.71 46.63 -6.93
N MET A 186 13.72 46.55 -6.03
CA MET A 186 12.77 47.65 -5.77
C MET A 186 13.48 48.79 -5.04
N LYS A 187 14.19 49.61 -5.81
CA LYS A 187 14.88 50.82 -5.37
C LYS A 187 14.11 52.06 -5.84
N PRO A 188 14.16 53.16 -5.08
CA PRO A 188 13.77 54.49 -5.55
C PRO A 188 14.32 54.83 -6.96
N PRO A 189 13.55 55.47 -7.85
CA PRO A 189 12.17 55.95 -7.68
C PRO A 189 11.09 54.87 -7.92
N GLY A 190 11.45 53.64 -8.30
CA GLY A 190 10.49 52.57 -8.61
C GLY A 190 9.84 51.90 -7.38
N SER A 191 10.33 52.19 -6.17
CA SER A 191 9.85 51.62 -4.90
C SER A 191 8.58 52.31 -4.39
N THR A 192 7.52 52.32 -5.21
CA THR A 192 6.22 52.92 -4.86
C THR A 192 5.35 51.93 -4.08
N LYS A 193 4.37 52.42 -3.32
CA LYS A 193 3.36 51.55 -2.68
C LYS A 193 2.71 50.60 -3.70
N ALA A 194 2.35 51.11 -4.88
CA ALA A 194 1.70 50.31 -5.92
C ALA A 194 2.55 49.12 -6.36
N ALA A 195 3.87 49.31 -6.54
CA ALA A 195 4.79 48.23 -6.89
C ALA A 195 4.86 47.15 -5.80
N VAL A 196 4.88 47.56 -4.52
CA VAL A 196 4.88 46.62 -3.38
C VAL A 196 3.59 45.82 -3.30
N TYR A 197 2.43 46.43 -3.55
CA TYR A 197 1.15 45.72 -3.60
C TYR A 197 1.08 44.73 -4.77
N GLN A 198 1.56 45.11 -5.95
CA GLN A 198 1.62 44.22 -7.11
C GLN A 198 2.53 43.01 -6.83
N TRP A 199 3.70 43.24 -6.24
CA TRP A 199 4.61 42.19 -5.81
C TRP A 199 3.95 41.23 -4.82
N ASN A 200 3.25 41.76 -3.80
CA ASN A 200 2.58 40.95 -2.80
C ASN A 200 1.46 40.11 -3.41
N ASN A 201 0.69 40.66 -4.36
CA ASN A 201 -0.34 39.93 -5.08
C ASN A 201 0.24 38.81 -5.96
N ALA A 202 1.35 39.08 -6.65
CA ALA A 202 2.06 38.06 -7.44
C ALA A 202 2.58 36.92 -6.54
N LEU A 203 3.12 37.26 -5.37
CA LEU A 203 3.59 36.30 -4.39
C LEU A 203 2.44 35.47 -3.78
N GLY A 204 1.32 36.12 -3.47
CA GLY A 204 0.08 35.47 -3.02
C GLY A 204 -0.42 34.46 -4.04
N HIS A 205 -0.51 34.85 -5.32
CA HIS A 205 -0.94 33.94 -6.39
C HIS A 205 -0.04 32.69 -6.54
N VAL A 206 1.28 32.84 -6.44
CA VAL A 206 2.20 31.68 -6.47
C VAL A 206 2.03 30.80 -5.23
N THR A 207 1.75 31.41 -4.07
CA THR A 207 1.49 30.69 -2.81
C THR A 207 0.18 29.89 -2.90
N ASP A 208 -0.89 30.49 -3.43
CA ASP A 208 -2.17 29.80 -3.69
C ASP A 208 -1.99 28.64 -4.67
N GLN A 209 -1.15 28.80 -5.70
CA GLN A 209 -0.82 27.72 -6.64
C GLN A 209 -0.10 26.56 -5.94
N LEU A 210 0.80 26.87 -4.99
CA LEU A 210 1.51 25.85 -4.21
C LEU A 210 0.54 25.08 -3.31
N GLU A 211 -0.37 25.77 -2.62
CA GLU A 211 -1.39 25.15 -1.78
C GLU A 211 -2.33 24.25 -2.59
N LYS A 212 -2.83 24.74 -3.73
CA LYS A 212 -3.66 23.95 -4.65
C LYS A 212 -2.92 22.71 -5.17
N THR A 213 -1.64 22.85 -5.48
CA THR A 213 -0.79 21.74 -5.93
C THR A 213 -0.64 20.70 -4.81
N ASN A 214 -0.36 21.13 -3.59
CA ASN A 214 -0.23 20.26 -2.42
C ASN A 214 -1.52 19.49 -2.15
N LYS A 215 -2.67 20.18 -2.15
CA LYS A 215 -3.99 19.55 -1.98
C LYS A 215 -4.28 18.52 -3.07
N LYS A 216 -3.98 18.84 -4.33
CA LYS A 216 -4.18 17.92 -5.45
C LYS A 216 -3.34 16.65 -5.30
N TYR A 217 -2.06 16.77 -4.97
CA TYR A 217 -1.19 15.60 -4.81
C TYR A 217 -1.48 14.81 -3.55
N ARG A 218 -2.00 15.43 -2.48
CA ARG A 218 -2.59 14.73 -1.32
C ARG A 218 -3.65 13.73 -1.78
N GLU A 219 -4.61 14.19 -2.59
CA GLU A 219 -5.71 13.37 -3.10
C GLU A 219 -5.19 12.23 -3.98
N TYR A 220 -4.17 12.48 -4.80
CA TYR A 220 -3.55 11.45 -5.64
C TYR A 220 -2.77 10.40 -4.85
N VAL A 221 -2.06 10.81 -3.80
CA VAL A 221 -1.37 9.86 -2.91
C VAL A 221 -2.38 9.01 -2.15
N GLN A 222 -3.47 9.62 -1.67
CA GLN A 222 -4.56 8.88 -1.02
C GLN A 222 -5.18 7.84 -1.96
N ASP A 223 -5.58 8.24 -3.18
CA ASP A 223 -6.12 7.31 -4.19
C ASP A 223 -5.13 6.18 -4.55
N ALA A 224 -3.83 6.49 -4.59
CA ALA A 224 -2.81 5.47 -4.83
C ALA A 224 -2.69 4.46 -3.66
N TYR A 225 -2.80 4.92 -2.41
CA TYR A 225 -2.86 4.01 -1.25
C TYR A 225 -4.15 3.20 -1.23
N ASP A 226 -5.30 3.81 -1.51
CA ASP A 226 -6.60 3.14 -1.55
C ASP A 226 -6.60 1.98 -2.56
N LYS A 227 -6.01 2.19 -3.75
CA LYS A 227 -5.83 1.13 -4.77
C LYS A 227 -4.96 -0.03 -4.28
N VAL A 228 -3.94 0.24 -3.47
CA VAL A 228 -3.09 -0.82 -2.90
C VAL A 228 -3.90 -1.63 -1.89
N ILE A 229 -4.71 -0.99 -1.06
CA ILE A 229 -5.59 -1.66 -0.10
C ILE A 229 -6.66 -2.49 -0.83
N GLU A 230 -7.27 -1.95 -1.88
CA GLU A 230 -8.22 -2.68 -2.73
C GLU A 230 -7.55 -3.93 -3.32
N HIS A 231 -6.33 -3.81 -3.85
CA HIS A 231 -5.58 -4.95 -4.37
C HIS A 231 -5.27 -6.02 -3.30
N CYS A 232 -5.01 -5.60 -2.05
CA CYS A 232 -4.85 -6.53 -0.93
C CYS A 232 -6.15 -7.30 -0.66
N TYR A 233 -7.31 -6.63 -0.65
CA TYR A 233 -8.60 -7.30 -0.47
C TYR A 233 -8.95 -8.23 -1.63
N GLU A 234 -8.65 -7.85 -2.88
CA GLU A 234 -8.79 -8.75 -4.03
C GLU A 234 -7.94 -10.01 -3.87
N ARG A 235 -6.71 -9.88 -3.36
CA ARG A 235 -5.83 -11.03 -3.11
C ARG A 235 -6.38 -11.92 -2.01
N VAL A 236 -6.98 -11.35 -0.97
CA VAL A 236 -7.70 -12.12 0.07
C VAL A 236 -8.84 -12.90 -0.55
N GLU A 237 -9.71 -12.27 -1.35
CA GLU A 237 -10.86 -12.95 -1.95
C GLU A 237 -10.42 -14.05 -2.94
N LYS A 238 -9.38 -13.80 -3.74
CA LYS A 238 -8.79 -14.84 -4.60
C LYS A 238 -8.28 -16.04 -3.80
N THR A 239 -7.60 -15.79 -2.68
CA THR A 239 -7.08 -16.86 -1.81
C THR A 239 -8.23 -17.63 -1.17
N LYS A 240 -9.26 -16.92 -0.71
CA LYS A 240 -10.49 -17.50 -0.15
C LYS A 240 -11.19 -18.40 -1.16
N SER A 241 -11.44 -17.92 -2.38
CA SER A 241 -12.07 -18.72 -3.44
C SER A 241 -11.25 -19.96 -3.80
N GLN A 242 -9.91 -19.88 -3.78
CA GLN A 242 -9.04 -21.04 -3.98
C GLN A 242 -9.22 -22.08 -2.87
N LEU A 243 -9.16 -21.66 -1.60
CA LEU A 243 -9.34 -22.54 -0.45
C LEU A 243 -10.73 -23.20 -0.41
N GLU A 244 -11.78 -22.47 -0.79
CA GLU A 244 -13.15 -22.98 -0.91
C GLU A 244 -13.28 -23.98 -2.07
N SER A 245 -12.72 -23.66 -3.24
CA SER A 245 -12.82 -24.54 -4.43
C SER A 245 -12.12 -25.89 -4.24
N GLU A 246 -11.03 -25.91 -3.48
CA GLU A 246 -10.26 -27.11 -3.16
C GLU A 246 -10.79 -27.83 -1.90
N ASN A 247 -11.85 -27.31 -1.27
CA ASN A 247 -12.48 -27.84 -0.05
C ASN A 247 -11.46 -28.11 1.09
N ILE A 248 -10.46 -27.24 1.19
CA ILE A 248 -9.33 -27.39 2.10
C ILE A 248 -9.77 -27.09 3.54
N ILE A 249 -10.64 -26.10 3.72
CA ILE A 249 -10.97 -25.52 5.02
C ILE A 249 -12.48 -25.39 5.16
N ASP A 250 -12.99 -25.67 6.35
CA ASP A 250 -14.41 -25.47 6.67
C ASP A 250 -14.69 -23.97 6.89
N GLY A 251 -15.94 -23.53 6.71
CA GLY A 251 -16.28 -22.10 6.75
C GLY A 251 -15.87 -21.36 8.04
N GLU A 252 -15.89 -22.04 9.19
CA GLU A 252 -15.45 -21.46 10.48
C GLU A 252 -13.93 -21.27 10.55
N GLU A 253 -13.15 -22.27 10.13
CA GLU A 253 -11.69 -22.19 10.09
C GLU A 253 -11.21 -21.14 9.07
N LEU A 254 -11.92 -20.99 7.95
CA LEU A 254 -11.64 -19.97 6.95
C LEU A 254 -11.84 -18.56 7.54
N ASN A 255 -12.94 -18.35 8.28
CA ASN A 255 -13.19 -17.09 8.99
C ASN A 255 -12.13 -16.82 10.06
N ALA A 256 -11.65 -17.84 10.77
CA ALA A 256 -10.56 -17.69 11.73
C ALA A 256 -9.28 -17.20 11.04
N ILE A 257 -8.87 -17.83 9.94
CA ILE A 257 -7.67 -17.42 9.19
C ILE A 257 -7.80 -16.00 8.63
N LEU A 258 -8.96 -15.65 8.10
CA LEU A 258 -9.24 -14.30 7.62
C LEU A 258 -9.05 -13.26 8.74
N ASN A 259 -9.69 -13.49 9.88
CA ASN A 259 -9.68 -12.56 11.01
C ASN A 259 -8.35 -12.51 11.78
N GLU A 260 -7.63 -13.63 11.87
CA GLU A 260 -6.39 -13.72 12.65
C GLU A 260 -5.14 -13.45 11.81
N SER A 261 -5.14 -13.78 10.52
CA SER A 261 -3.93 -13.71 9.68
C SER A 261 -4.00 -12.67 8.56
N PHE A 262 -5.13 -12.50 7.88
CA PHE A 262 -5.20 -11.62 6.70
C PHE A 262 -5.58 -10.18 7.06
N LEU A 263 -6.74 -10.00 7.70
CA LEU A 263 -7.28 -8.68 8.01
C LEU A 263 -6.37 -7.85 8.94
N PRO A 264 -5.70 -8.42 9.97
CA PRO A 264 -4.82 -7.64 10.83
C PRO A 264 -3.63 -7.01 10.07
N VAL A 265 -3.05 -7.75 9.11
CA VAL A 265 -1.92 -7.25 8.32
C VAL A 265 -2.36 -6.15 7.36
N ILE A 266 -3.54 -6.27 6.75
CA ILE A 266 -4.12 -5.20 5.93
C ILE A 266 -4.43 -3.98 6.81
N GLY A 267 -5.03 -4.19 7.99
CA GLY A 267 -5.34 -3.14 8.94
C GLY A 267 -4.11 -2.36 9.41
N GLU A 268 -3.02 -3.06 9.74
CA GLU A 268 -1.75 -2.42 10.11
C GLU A 268 -1.22 -1.54 8.98
N LYS A 269 -1.29 -2.01 7.72
CA LYS A 269 -0.90 -1.21 6.56
C LYS A 269 -1.80 0.01 6.37
N GLN A 270 -3.10 -0.15 6.50
CA GLN A 270 -4.06 0.95 6.38
C GLN A 270 -3.79 2.02 7.45
N THR A 271 -3.66 1.64 8.73
CA THR A 271 -3.34 2.57 9.81
C THR A 271 -2.01 3.28 9.58
N ARG A 272 -1.02 2.58 9.03
CA ARG A 272 0.26 3.20 8.67
C ARG A 272 0.09 4.26 7.58
N TYR A 273 -0.67 3.98 6.51
CA TYR A 273 -0.92 4.95 5.44
C TYR A 273 -1.70 6.16 5.95
N GLU A 274 -2.71 5.95 6.80
CA GLU A 274 -3.45 7.03 7.46
C GLU A 274 -2.53 7.92 8.30
N CYS A 275 -1.60 7.32 9.05
CA CYS A 275 -0.59 8.06 9.82
C CYS A 275 0.39 8.84 8.93
N GLU A 276 0.87 8.23 7.85
CA GLU A 276 1.74 8.91 6.86
C GLU A 276 1.02 10.11 6.22
N MET A 277 -0.28 9.98 5.93
CA MET A 277 -1.12 11.06 5.41
C MET A 277 -1.37 12.18 6.43
N ASP A 278 -1.64 11.86 7.70
CA ASP A 278 -1.77 12.86 8.77
C ASP A 278 -0.48 13.68 8.94
N ILE A 279 0.68 13.00 8.93
CA ILE A 279 1.99 13.66 9.00
C ILE A 279 2.19 14.58 7.79
N PHE A 280 1.85 14.12 6.59
CA PHE A 280 1.94 14.89 5.36
C PHE A 280 1.12 16.19 5.44
N GLU A 281 -0.15 16.09 5.85
CA GLU A 281 -1.04 17.24 5.98
C GLU A 281 -0.55 18.24 7.01
N ARG A 282 -0.25 17.77 8.22
CA ARG A 282 0.20 18.62 9.33
C ARG A 282 1.50 19.32 9.00
N THR A 283 2.42 18.64 8.30
CA THR A 283 3.68 19.25 7.86
C THR A 283 3.42 20.39 6.87
N ILE A 284 2.55 20.18 5.88
CA ILE A 284 2.21 21.20 4.88
C ILE A 284 1.48 22.38 5.53
N GLU A 285 0.52 22.12 6.42
CA GLU A 285 -0.23 23.16 7.14
C GLU A 285 0.71 24.01 7.99
N ASN A 286 1.57 23.38 8.81
CA ASN A 286 2.55 24.08 9.64
C ASN A 286 3.49 24.97 8.82
N ILE A 287 4.00 24.45 7.70
CA ILE A 287 4.86 25.22 6.79
C ILE A 287 4.09 26.40 6.19
N THR A 288 2.84 26.20 5.79
CA THR A 288 1.99 27.24 5.18
C THR A 288 1.71 28.36 6.16
N ILE A 289 1.30 28.04 7.39
CA ILE A 289 1.05 29.02 8.46
C ILE A 289 2.31 29.83 8.77
N PHE A 290 3.45 29.14 8.94
CA PHE A 290 4.72 29.79 9.22
C PHE A 290 5.12 30.75 8.09
N GLN A 291 4.99 30.31 6.85
CA GLN A 291 5.34 31.09 5.67
C GLN A 291 4.44 32.30 5.46
N ASP A 292 3.13 32.18 5.69
CA ASP A 292 2.19 33.29 5.62
C ASP A 292 2.55 34.39 6.62
N GLY A 293 2.87 34.01 7.86
CA GLY A 293 3.34 34.94 8.90
C GLY A 293 4.60 35.72 8.50
N LEU A 294 5.58 35.05 7.89
CA LEU A 294 6.80 35.69 7.38
C LEU A 294 6.51 36.64 6.22
N VAL A 295 5.72 36.21 5.23
CA VAL A 295 5.37 37.03 4.06
C VAL A 295 4.58 38.27 4.49
N ARG A 296 3.62 38.12 5.41
CA ARG A 296 2.84 39.24 5.95
C ARG A 296 3.71 40.26 6.68
N SER A 297 4.70 39.79 7.43
CA SER A 297 5.65 40.66 8.13
C SER A 297 6.57 41.40 7.14
N LEU A 298 7.07 40.70 6.13
CA LEU A 298 7.88 41.28 5.06
C LEU A 298 7.09 42.33 4.26
N PHE A 299 5.85 42.03 3.91
CA PHE A 299 4.97 42.97 3.21
C PHE A 299 4.79 44.28 4.00
N LYS A 300 4.48 44.20 5.30
CA LYS A 300 4.34 45.40 6.15
C LYS A 300 5.63 46.24 6.18
N PHE A 301 6.78 45.58 6.29
CA PHE A 301 8.08 46.26 6.31
C PHE A 301 8.33 47.03 5.01
N VAL A 302 8.19 46.37 3.86
CA VAL A 302 8.45 46.98 2.54
C VAL A 302 7.42 48.06 2.23
N GLN A 303 6.16 47.84 2.60
CA GLN A 303 5.09 48.84 2.45
C GLN A 303 5.40 50.12 3.25
N GLY A 304 5.93 49.98 4.46
CA GLY A 304 6.40 51.11 5.27
C GLY A 304 7.56 51.86 4.61
N ALA A 305 8.55 51.14 4.09
CA ALA A 305 9.67 51.74 3.37
C ALA A 305 9.23 52.51 2.12
N ALA A 306 8.34 51.92 1.31
CA ALA A 306 7.76 52.58 0.15
C ALA A 306 6.95 53.82 0.53
N HIS A 307 6.23 53.79 1.66
CA HIS A 307 5.50 54.96 2.14
C HIS A 307 6.40 56.14 2.50
N ILE A 308 7.52 55.87 3.18
CA ILE A 308 8.50 56.90 3.53
C ILE A 308 9.05 57.53 2.24
N TRP A 309 9.40 56.70 1.26
CA TRP A 309 9.88 57.17 -0.04
C TRP A 309 8.85 58.05 -0.76
N ASP A 310 7.62 57.57 -0.93
CA ASP A 310 6.54 58.33 -1.60
C ASP A 310 6.33 59.70 -0.91
N THR A 311 6.39 59.74 0.42
CA THR A 311 6.24 60.98 1.20
C THR A 311 7.41 61.93 0.98
N HIS A 312 8.63 61.41 0.94
CA HIS A 312 9.82 62.20 0.69
C HIS A 312 9.80 62.78 -0.74
N GLU A 313 9.44 61.98 -1.74
CA GLU A 313 9.38 62.40 -3.15
C GLU A 313 8.38 63.55 -3.34
N ILE A 314 7.19 63.47 -2.74
CA ILE A 314 6.21 64.56 -2.73
C ILE A 314 6.77 65.80 -2.01
N GLY A 315 7.49 65.61 -0.90
CA GLY A 315 8.12 66.68 -0.14
C GLY A 315 9.18 67.44 -0.94
N VAL A 316 10.06 66.72 -1.64
CA VAL A 316 11.09 67.31 -2.53
C VAL A 316 10.41 68.08 -3.66
N ALA A 317 9.45 67.46 -4.34
CA ALA A 317 8.72 68.12 -5.43
C ALA A 317 7.97 69.40 -4.98
N ARG A 318 7.57 69.48 -3.70
CA ARG A 318 6.97 70.68 -3.12
C ARG A 318 8.02 71.75 -2.83
N GLN A 319 9.16 71.38 -2.26
CA GLN A 319 10.26 72.30 -2.00
C GLN A 319 10.87 72.85 -3.29
N GLU A 320 11.02 72.01 -4.31
CA GLU A 320 11.49 72.42 -5.64
C GLU A 320 10.55 73.45 -6.27
N ARG A 321 9.23 73.22 -6.21
CA ARG A 321 8.24 74.20 -6.68
C ARG A 321 8.29 75.52 -5.91
N ALA A 322 8.40 75.48 -4.58
CA ALA A 322 8.51 76.69 -3.76
C ALA A 322 9.79 77.48 -4.10
N LEU A 323 10.92 76.80 -4.26
CA LEU A 323 12.18 77.43 -4.67
C LEU A 323 12.07 78.04 -6.07
N GLN A 324 11.38 77.37 -6.99
CA GLN A 324 11.15 77.89 -8.33
C GLN A 324 10.27 79.15 -8.30
N GLU A 325 9.20 79.16 -7.51
CA GLU A 325 8.35 80.35 -7.28
C GLU A 325 9.16 81.51 -6.67
N ASP A 326 10.02 81.23 -5.68
CA ASP A 326 10.89 82.24 -5.04
C ASP A 326 11.92 82.81 -6.02
N LEU A 327 12.52 81.96 -6.85
CA LEU A 327 13.48 82.36 -7.89
C LEU A 327 12.80 83.20 -8.97
N GLU A 328 11.62 82.79 -9.43
CA GLU A 328 10.81 83.56 -10.38
C GLU A 328 10.42 84.91 -9.76
N GLY A 329 9.93 84.94 -8.53
CA GLY A 329 9.62 86.19 -7.81
C GLY A 329 10.85 87.08 -7.59
N GLY A 330 12.01 86.49 -7.33
CA GLY A 330 13.30 87.19 -7.29
C GLY A 330 13.66 87.84 -8.62
N ARG A 331 13.54 87.09 -9.72
CA ARG A 331 13.77 87.60 -11.09
C ARG A 331 12.81 88.74 -11.43
N HIS A 332 11.51 88.58 -11.18
CA HIS A 332 10.52 89.63 -11.46
C HIS A 332 10.81 90.92 -10.68
N ARG A 333 11.23 90.81 -9.40
CA ARG A 333 11.61 91.98 -8.60
C ARG A 333 12.88 92.66 -9.12
N HIS A 334 13.89 91.86 -9.47
CA HIS A 334 15.14 92.37 -10.05
C HIS A 334 14.87 93.08 -11.39
N ASP A 335 14.11 92.46 -12.28
CA ASP A 335 13.76 93.01 -13.59
C ASP A 335 12.91 94.29 -13.44
N GLY A 336 11.96 94.31 -12.51
CA GLY A 336 11.17 95.50 -12.20
C GLY A 336 12.01 96.64 -11.62
N ALA A 337 12.95 96.35 -10.72
CA ALA A 337 13.87 97.34 -10.19
C ALA A 337 14.79 97.91 -11.29
N ASN A 338 15.30 97.05 -12.18
CA ASN A 338 16.10 97.45 -13.31
C ASN A 338 15.30 98.36 -14.28
N GLN A 339 14.05 98.01 -14.59
CA GLN A 339 13.16 98.85 -15.40
C GLN A 339 12.92 100.24 -14.78
N VAL A 340 12.78 100.34 -13.45
CA VAL A 340 12.64 101.63 -12.76
C VAL A 340 13.93 102.45 -12.86
N LYS A 341 15.10 101.82 -12.67
CA LYS A 341 16.39 102.49 -12.85
C LYS A 341 16.56 103.00 -14.28
N GLU A 342 16.23 102.17 -15.28
CA GLU A 342 16.22 102.54 -16.71
C GLU A 342 15.27 103.71 -16.99
N ALA A 343 14.02 103.66 -16.50
CA ALA A 343 13.05 104.74 -16.68
C ALA A 343 13.50 106.07 -16.02
N ASN A 344 14.12 106.00 -14.83
CA ASN A 344 14.68 107.18 -14.17
C ASN A 344 15.84 107.78 -14.96
N LEU A 345 16.72 106.93 -15.51
CA LEU A 345 17.80 107.37 -16.40
C LEU A 345 17.23 108.04 -17.66
N ASP A 346 16.20 107.47 -18.29
CA ASP A 346 15.54 108.05 -19.46
C ASP A 346 14.96 109.44 -19.16
N ILE A 347 14.31 109.62 -18.00
CA ILE A 347 13.78 110.93 -17.56
C ILE A 347 14.92 111.95 -17.43
N VAL A 348 16.04 111.59 -16.81
CA VAL A 348 17.20 112.48 -16.64
C VAL A 348 17.85 112.79 -17.99
N MET A 349 17.96 111.81 -18.89
CA MET A 349 18.47 112.01 -20.25
C MET A 349 17.57 112.95 -21.06
N ASP A 350 16.25 112.81 -20.99
CA ASP A 350 15.33 113.71 -21.67
C ASP A 350 15.35 115.12 -21.08
N LYS A 351 15.49 115.26 -19.76
CA LYS A 351 15.72 116.56 -19.13
C LYS A 351 17.00 117.21 -19.67
N MET A 352 18.12 116.47 -19.72
CA MET A 352 19.37 116.97 -20.30
C MET A 352 19.22 117.48 -21.72
N ARG A 353 18.41 116.80 -22.57
CA ARG A 353 18.14 117.24 -23.95
C ARG A 353 17.40 118.59 -24.03
N GLN A 354 16.68 118.97 -22.97
CA GLN A 354 15.83 120.17 -22.92
C GLN A 354 16.43 121.33 -22.08
N GLU A 355 17.58 121.11 -21.42
CA GLU A 355 18.23 122.11 -20.57
C GLU A 355 18.75 123.31 -21.39
N SER A 356 18.54 124.52 -20.87
CA SER A 356 18.85 125.78 -21.56
C SER A 356 20.06 126.54 -20.98
N SER A 357 20.69 126.03 -19.92
CA SER A 357 21.87 126.63 -19.29
C SER A 357 22.99 125.60 -19.10
N GLN A 358 24.25 126.01 -19.27
CA GLN A 358 25.40 125.13 -19.12
C GLN A 358 25.50 124.54 -17.71
N GLN A 359 25.22 125.34 -16.68
CA GLN A 359 25.34 124.93 -15.29
C GLN A 359 24.30 123.86 -14.90
N THR A 360 23.08 123.93 -15.44
CA THR A 360 22.04 122.93 -15.20
C THR A 360 22.23 121.65 -16.04
N LEU A 361 22.87 121.77 -17.21
CA LEU A 361 23.29 120.63 -18.03
C LEU A 361 24.39 119.81 -17.35
N GLU A 362 25.41 120.47 -16.78
CA GLU A 362 26.50 119.80 -16.04
C GLU A 362 25.97 119.05 -14.80
N GLN A 363 25.00 119.62 -14.08
CA GLN A 363 24.34 118.94 -12.96
C GLN A 363 23.52 117.72 -13.39
N SER A 364 22.76 117.83 -14.49
CA SER A 364 21.97 116.72 -15.01
C SER A 364 22.86 115.60 -15.58
N LEU A 365 24.01 115.94 -16.18
CA LEU A 365 25.02 114.97 -16.62
C LEU A 365 25.63 114.20 -15.44
N ALA A 366 25.98 114.90 -14.36
CA ALA A 366 26.50 114.25 -13.15
C ALA A 366 25.47 113.28 -12.53
N GLN A 367 24.18 113.65 -12.55
CA GLN A 367 23.09 112.78 -12.11
C GLN A 367 22.93 111.54 -13.01
N ALA A 368 23.02 111.68 -14.34
CA ALA A 368 22.96 110.55 -15.26
C ALA A 368 24.14 109.59 -15.09
N CYS A 369 25.36 110.11 -14.87
CA CYS A 369 26.54 109.28 -14.60
C CYS A 369 26.38 108.48 -13.30
N SER A 370 25.86 109.12 -12.23
CA SER A 370 25.57 108.44 -10.96
C SER A 370 24.55 107.31 -11.14
N LEU A 371 23.48 107.54 -11.90
CA LEU A 371 22.46 106.51 -12.17
C LEU A 371 23.01 105.36 -13.03
N LEU A 372 23.92 105.64 -13.96
CA LEU A 372 24.61 104.62 -14.76
C LEU A 372 25.55 103.76 -13.91
N GLU A 373 26.27 104.37 -12.96
CA GLU A 373 27.08 103.64 -11.98
C GLU A 373 26.20 102.72 -11.11
N GLU A 374 25.05 103.20 -10.65
CA GLU A 374 24.07 102.40 -9.88
C GLU A 374 23.42 101.25 -10.67
N ILE A 375 23.34 101.36 -12.00
CA ILE A 375 22.87 100.26 -12.87
C ILE A 375 23.99 99.26 -13.13
N GLN A 376 25.24 99.74 -13.30
CA GLN A 376 26.40 98.89 -13.57
C GLN A 376 26.76 97.99 -12.37
N GLU A 377 26.51 98.46 -11.14
CA GLU A 377 26.79 97.70 -9.91
C GLU A 377 25.74 96.62 -9.58
N GLY A 378 24.59 96.60 -10.27
CA GLY A 378 23.48 95.64 -10.06
C GLY A 378 22.33 96.21 -9.25
#